data_AF-A0A3D0PAK4-F1
#
_entry.id   AF-A0A3D0PAK4-F1
#
_cell.length_a   1.000
_cell.length_b   1.000
_cell.length_c   1.000
_cell.angle_alpha   90.00
_cell.angle_beta   90.00
_cell.angle_gamma   90.00
#
_symmetry.space_group_name_H-M   'P 1'
#
loop_
_entity.id
_entity.type
_entity.pdbx_description
1 polymer ?
#
loop_
_entity_poly.entity_id
_entity_poly.type
_entity_poly.pdbx_seq_one_letter_code
_entity_poly.pdbx_strand_id
1 'polypeptide(L)'
;DLLTLTLQQQRNTINSKAIHPIESVDAELRKLQLPGANNSTISAAEIQQFIQKAFIITASLDQQINTSLTQIYHVQQSEAPNCSALSKFFLAHQAIAKRCHNCYKIQLNAKSLDELLMLHFLMKTLHLKDSNTSKCMIELRPDQNNFYKGLIYCSDVKEAAHVAKNVILECRKRTALSPEVSINRGCTSFRKEYPDYGAINTSTSLQEGPRQREEWANKEAQFFNQKDSMPINKSASAFNLGEWLIIKNWIAYANAMGDPLTGYPQPSLSPTNANFLAQVEIMKDKQASPCPPETSGIE
;
A
#
# COMPACT_ATOMS: atom_id res chain seq x y z
N ASP A 1 -31.55 20.51 35.33
CA ASP A 1 -31.94 20.05 34.00
C ASP A 1 -31.93 18.53 34.00
N LEU A 2 -33.12 17.90 33.94
CA LEU A 2 -33.30 16.46 34.15
C LEU A 2 -32.55 15.62 33.10
N LEU A 3 -32.21 16.22 31.95
CA LEU A 3 -31.40 15.63 30.89
C LEU A 3 -29.93 15.41 31.29
N THR A 4 -29.36 16.28 32.12
CA THR A 4 -27.94 16.18 32.51
C THR A 4 -27.72 15.05 33.52
N LEU A 5 -28.70 14.83 34.40
CA LEU A 5 -28.68 13.74 35.38
C LEU A 5 -28.91 12.37 34.75
N THR A 6 -29.72 12.28 33.68
CA THR A 6 -29.94 11.01 32.95
C THR A 6 -28.71 10.59 32.15
N LEU A 7 -27.96 11.53 31.57
CA LEU A 7 -26.69 11.24 30.89
C LEU A 7 -25.56 10.85 31.87
N GLN A 8 -25.57 11.38 33.09
CA GLN A 8 -24.60 11.02 34.13
C GLN A 8 -24.92 9.66 34.77
N GLN A 9 -26.19 9.30 34.89
CA GLN A 9 -26.62 8.00 35.42
C GLN A 9 -26.51 6.86 34.38
N GLN A 10 -26.66 7.14 33.08
CA GLN A 10 -26.33 6.16 32.03
C GLN A 10 -24.82 5.87 31.91
N ARG A 11 -23.96 6.71 32.51
CA ARG A 11 -22.52 6.46 32.62
C ARG A 11 -22.16 5.41 33.68
N ASN A 12 -23.09 5.09 34.59
CA ASN A 12 -22.82 4.25 35.75
C ASN A 12 -23.70 3.01 35.79
N THR A 13 -23.70 2.20 34.72
CA THR A 13 -24.08 0.78 34.78
C THR A 13 -23.62 0.04 33.53
N ILE A 14 -22.31 -0.16 33.39
CA ILE A 14 -21.77 -1.31 32.64
C ILE A 14 -20.63 -1.89 33.47
N ASN A 15 -20.84 -3.10 33.99
CA ASN A 15 -19.76 -3.93 34.48
C ASN A 15 -18.88 -4.30 33.26
N SER A 16 -17.81 -3.55 33.00
CA SER A 16 -16.89 -3.82 31.89
C SER A 16 -15.50 -3.30 32.22
N LYS A 17 -14.46 -4.10 31.93
CA LYS A 17 -13.07 -3.63 31.88
C LYS A 17 -13.05 -2.30 31.12
N ALA A 18 -12.43 -1.27 31.69
CA ALA A 18 -12.22 -0.01 30.98
C ALA A 18 -11.60 -0.31 29.61
N ILE A 19 -12.35 -0.02 28.53
CA ILE A 19 -11.88 -0.23 27.16
C ILE A 19 -10.63 0.63 26.98
N HIS A 20 -9.55 0.03 26.49
CA HIS A 20 -8.30 0.76 26.33
C HIS A 20 -8.48 1.91 25.33
N PRO A 21 -7.90 3.11 25.53
CA PRO A 21 -8.09 4.25 24.63
C PRO A 21 -7.86 3.95 23.15
N ILE A 22 -6.87 3.10 22.84
CA ILE A 22 -6.59 2.60 21.47
C ILE A 22 -7.77 1.82 20.89
N GLU A 23 -8.36 0.90 21.64
CA GLU A 23 -9.49 0.08 21.20
C GLU A 23 -10.72 0.95 20.96
N SER A 24 -10.94 1.96 21.82
CA SER A 24 -12.03 2.92 21.65
C SER A 24 -11.87 3.74 20.37
N VAL A 25 -10.66 4.25 20.09
CA VAL A 25 -10.38 5.05 18.89
C VAL A 25 -10.50 4.20 17.62
N ASP A 26 -9.97 2.97 17.63
CA ASP A 26 -10.13 2.04 16.51
C ASP A 26 -11.61 1.72 16.23
N ALA A 27 -12.41 1.53 17.29
CA ALA A 27 -13.84 1.29 17.15
C ALA A 27 -14.58 2.49 16.52
N GLU A 28 -14.22 3.73 16.87
CA GLU A 28 -14.81 4.92 16.24
C GLU A 28 -14.38 5.06 14.77
N LEU A 29 -13.11 4.80 14.44
CA LEU A 29 -12.65 4.80 13.04
C LEU A 29 -13.40 3.79 12.17
N ARG A 30 -13.68 2.60 12.72
CA ARG A 30 -14.44 1.55 12.01
C ARG A 30 -15.89 1.93 11.70
N LYS A 31 -16.46 2.93 12.38
CA LYS A 31 -17.81 3.44 12.10
C LYS A 31 -17.86 4.41 10.94
N LEU A 32 -16.71 4.92 10.48
CA LEU A 32 -16.68 5.84 9.34
C LEU A 32 -17.16 5.14 8.06
N GLN A 33 -18.07 5.79 7.35
CA GLN A 33 -18.45 5.37 6.01
C GLN A 33 -17.27 5.58 5.06
N LEU A 34 -16.88 4.51 4.35
CA LEU A 34 -15.80 4.58 3.39
C LEU A 34 -16.16 5.44 2.19
N PRO A 35 -15.24 6.27 1.68
CA PRO A 35 -15.37 6.86 0.36
C PRO A 35 -15.60 5.79 -0.70
N GLY A 36 -16.59 6.00 -1.56
CA GLY A 36 -16.94 5.04 -2.61
C GLY A 36 -17.70 3.78 -2.14
N ALA A 37 -18.21 3.77 -0.90
CA ALA A 37 -19.05 2.69 -0.40
C ALA A 37 -20.23 2.40 -1.35
N ASN A 38 -20.64 1.14 -1.46
CA ASN A 38 -21.69 0.69 -2.40
C ASN A 38 -21.40 1.04 -3.87
N ASN A 39 -20.12 1.01 -4.27
CA ASN A 39 -19.66 1.34 -5.62
C ASN A 39 -20.00 2.76 -6.08
N SER A 40 -20.18 3.71 -5.16
CA SER A 40 -20.38 5.12 -5.51
C SER A 40 -19.11 5.75 -6.09
N THR A 41 -19.29 6.93 -6.68
CA THR A 41 -18.20 7.81 -7.08
C THR A 41 -17.40 8.24 -5.84
N ILE A 42 -16.07 8.28 -5.97
CA ILE A 42 -15.09 8.75 -5.00
C ILE A 42 -14.61 10.11 -5.48
N SER A 43 -14.86 11.15 -4.68
CA SER A 43 -14.43 12.53 -4.99
C SER A 43 -13.35 13.02 -4.05
N ALA A 44 -12.58 14.03 -4.48
CA ALA A 44 -11.57 14.66 -3.62
C ALA A 44 -12.19 15.24 -2.34
N ALA A 45 -13.37 15.88 -2.45
CA ALA A 45 -14.10 16.44 -1.31
C ALA A 45 -14.53 15.37 -0.30
N GLU A 46 -15.00 14.21 -0.76
CA GLU A 46 -15.38 13.08 0.10
C GLU A 46 -14.17 12.54 0.85
N ILE A 47 -13.04 12.36 0.17
CA ILE A 47 -11.77 11.95 0.79
C ILE A 47 -11.34 12.98 1.84
N GLN A 48 -11.38 14.26 1.50
CA GLN A 48 -10.98 15.33 2.43
C GLN A 48 -11.81 15.30 3.71
N GLN A 49 -13.14 15.20 3.59
CA GLN A 49 -14.03 15.08 4.74
C GLN A 49 -13.74 13.82 5.56
N PHE A 50 -13.46 12.70 4.91
CA PHE A 50 -13.11 11.45 5.59
C PHE A 50 -11.81 11.59 6.40
N ILE A 51 -10.77 12.15 5.79
CA ILE A 51 -9.46 12.37 6.43
C ILE A 51 -9.60 13.33 7.62
N GLN A 52 -10.35 14.42 7.48
CA GLN A 52 -10.63 15.35 8.58
C GLN A 52 -11.31 14.67 9.77
N LYS A 53 -12.31 13.80 9.52
CA LYS A 53 -12.97 13.02 10.57
C LYS A 53 -11.99 12.06 11.26
N ALA A 54 -11.13 11.39 10.50
CA ALA A 54 -10.12 10.48 11.05
C ALA A 54 -9.11 11.22 11.96
N PHE A 55 -8.69 12.43 11.58
CA PHE A 55 -7.89 13.31 12.44
C PHE A 55 -8.58 13.64 13.76
N ILE A 56 -9.85 14.06 13.70
CA ILE A 56 -10.64 14.41 14.91
C ILE A 56 -10.75 13.21 15.86
N ILE A 57 -11.07 12.03 15.32
CA ILE A 57 -11.24 10.80 16.10
C ILE A 57 -9.94 10.39 16.81
N THR A 58 -8.80 10.60 16.17
CA THR A 58 -7.50 10.10 16.65
C THR A 58 -6.66 11.14 17.39
N ALA A 59 -7.14 12.37 17.51
CA ALA A 59 -6.41 13.50 18.09
C ALA A 59 -5.85 13.21 19.50
N SER A 60 -6.59 12.46 20.32
CA SER A 60 -6.18 12.12 21.70
C SER A 60 -4.98 11.18 21.78
N LEU A 61 -4.67 10.46 20.70
CA LEU A 61 -3.58 9.48 20.63
C LEU A 61 -2.46 9.90 19.69
N ASP A 62 -2.56 11.05 19.02
CA ASP A 62 -1.73 11.36 17.85
C ASP A 62 -0.22 11.30 18.12
N GLN A 63 0.21 11.70 19.32
CA GLN A 63 1.61 11.67 19.77
C GLN A 63 2.03 10.34 20.44
N GLN A 64 1.09 9.47 20.78
CA GLN A 64 1.32 8.24 21.55
C GLN A 64 1.50 7.02 20.64
N ILE A 65 0.91 7.04 19.46
CA ILE A 65 0.90 5.91 18.53
C ILE A 65 1.45 6.31 17.16
N ASN A 66 2.38 5.51 16.67
CA ASN A 66 2.98 5.67 15.36
C ASN A 66 3.24 4.31 14.70
N THR A 67 3.63 4.36 13.44
CA THR A 67 4.07 3.18 12.70
C THR A 67 5.16 3.60 11.72
N SER A 68 6.09 2.70 11.44
CA SER A 68 7.06 2.87 10.35
C SER A 68 6.54 2.32 9.01
N LEU A 69 5.34 1.75 9.00
CA LEU A 69 4.76 1.16 7.79
C LEU A 69 4.29 2.24 6.82
N THR A 70 4.47 1.95 5.54
CA THR A 70 4.16 2.88 4.44
C THR A 70 3.32 2.24 3.34
N GLN A 71 2.85 1.02 3.57
CA GLN A 71 2.11 0.22 2.60
C GLN A 71 0.85 -0.33 3.24
N ILE A 72 -0.29 -0.11 2.59
CA ILE A 72 -1.58 -0.67 3.02
C ILE A 72 -1.93 -1.81 2.07
N TYR A 73 -2.14 -3.00 2.63
CA TYR A 73 -2.57 -4.18 1.89
C TYR A 73 -4.09 -4.38 1.98
N HIS A 74 -4.69 -4.70 0.85
CA HIS A 74 -6.09 -5.11 0.70
C HIS A 74 -6.09 -6.59 0.29
N VAL A 75 -6.20 -7.46 1.28
CA VAL A 75 -6.07 -8.93 1.16
C VAL A 75 -7.45 -9.53 1.19
N GLN A 76 -7.94 -10.01 0.04
CA GLN A 76 -9.25 -10.67 -0.05
C GLN A 76 -9.12 -12.22 0.06
N GLN A 77 -7.93 -12.77 -0.17
CA GLN A 77 -7.59 -14.19 0.00
C GLN A 77 -6.44 -14.37 0.99
N SER A 78 -6.47 -15.41 1.82
CA SER A 78 -5.56 -15.64 2.97
C SER A 78 -4.11 -16.02 2.62
N GLU A 79 -3.67 -15.79 1.39
CA GLU A 79 -2.38 -16.24 0.88
C GLU A 79 -1.63 -15.14 0.12
N ALA A 80 -1.46 -13.98 0.74
CA ALA A 80 -0.56 -12.97 0.21
C ALA A 80 0.91 -13.42 0.37
N PRO A 81 1.79 -13.15 -0.62
CA PRO A 81 3.20 -13.52 -0.52
C PRO A 81 3.87 -12.74 0.63
N ASN A 82 4.63 -13.44 1.48
CA ASN A 82 5.50 -12.81 2.48
C ASN A 82 6.71 -12.15 1.76
N CYS A 83 6.45 -11.05 1.06
CA CYS A 83 7.46 -10.34 0.26
C CYS A 83 8.67 -9.90 1.09
N SER A 84 8.49 -9.68 2.40
CA SER A 84 9.59 -9.36 3.32
C SER A 84 10.57 -10.54 3.43
N ALA A 85 10.06 -11.73 3.74
CA ALA A 85 10.89 -12.94 3.80
C ALA A 85 11.53 -13.28 2.46
N LEU A 86 10.78 -13.16 1.36
CA LEU A 86 11.29 -13.38 -0.01
C LEU A 86 12.38 -12.38 -0.39
N SER A 87 12.29 -11.12 0.06
CA SER A 87 13.34 -10.12 -0.17
C SER A 87 14.60 -10.42 0.65
N LYS A 88 14.45 -10.89 1.89
CA LYS A 88 15.59 -11.33 2.72
C LYS A 88 16.33 -12.50 2.08
N PHE A 89 15.59 -13.49 1.58
CA PHE A 89 16.17 -14.61 0.84
C PHE A 89 17.00 -14.13 -0.36
N PHE A 90 16.43 -13.23 -1.17
CA PHE A 90 17.13 -12.66 -2.32
C PHE A 90 18.41 -11.94 -1.91
N LEU A 91 18.36 -11.08 -0.89
CA LEU A 91 19.54 -10.34 -0.43
C LEU A 91 20.65 -11.26 0.10
N ALA A 92 20.28 -12.35 0.79
CA ALA A 92 21.23 -13.30 1.36
C ALA A 92 21.89 -14.19 0.29
N HIS A 93 21.18 -14.52 -0.78
CA HIS A 93 21.57 -15.59 -1.68
C HIS A 93 21.73 -15.21 -3.15
N GLN A 94 21.32 -13.98 -3.51
CA GLN A 94 21.13 -13.54 -4.89
C GLN A 94 20.34 -14.61 -5.66
N ALA A 95 19.22 -15.04 -5.08
CA ALA A 95 18.40 -16.12 -5.60
C ALA A 95 16.93 -15.72 -5.54
N ILE A 96 16.18 -16.05 -6.58
CA ILE A 96 14.74 -15.76 -6.65
C ILE A 96 13.98 -17.03 -6.27
N ALA A 97 13.24 -16.95 -5.16
CA ALA A 97 12.37 -18.01 -4.66
C ALA A 97 11.33 -18.44 -5.71
N LYS A 98 10.98 -19.73 -5.75
CA LYS A 98 10.05 -20.30 -6.76
C LYS A 98 8.72 -19.54 -6.83
N ARG A 99 8.19 -19.15 -5.66
CA ARG A 99 6.92 -18.40 -5.57
C ARG A 99 6.98 -17.06 -6.30
N CYS A 100 8.16 -16.46 -6.45
CA CYS A 100 8.32 -15.21 -7.18
C CYS A 100 8.36 -15.39 -8.71
N HIS A 101 8.55 -16.60 -9.25
CA HIS A 101 8.62 -16.80 -10.71
C HIS A 101 7.27 -16.55 -11.38
N ASN A 102 6.18 -16.85 -10.70
CA ASN A 102 4.81 -16.59 -11.16
C ASN A 102 4.17 -15.37 -10.48
N CYS A 103 4.97 -14.46 -9.93
CA CYS A 103 4.45 -13.24 -9.31
C CYS A 103 4.25 -12.17 -10.37
N TYR A 104 3.05 -12.04 -10.90
CA TYR A 104 2.66 -10.95 -11.79
C TYR A 104 1.91 -9.88 -11.00
N LYS A 105 1.94 -8.65 -11.50
CA LYS A 105 1.16 -7.56 -10.94
C LYS A 105 0.90 -6.49 -11.98
N ILE A 106 -0.25 -5.84 -11.85
CA ILE A 106 -0.43 -4.51 -12.42
C ILE A 106 0.12 -3.49 -11.43
N GLN A 107 0.74 -2.44 -11.95
CA GLN A 107 1.19 -1.27 -11.20
C GLN A 107 0.49 -0.04 -11.76
N LEU A 108 -0.15 0.70 -10.87
CA LEU A 108 -0.77 1.99 -11.13
C LEU A 108 0.10 3.07 -10.48
N ASN A 109 0.63 4.00 -11.29
CA ASN A 109 1.37 5.15 -10.77
C ASN A 109 0.39 6.30 -10.53
N ALA A 110 0.40 6.83 -9.31
CA ALA A 110 -0.32 8.04 -8.93
C ALA A 110 0.66 9.22 -8.87
N LYS A 111 0.18 10.42 -9.23
CA LYS A 111 1.01 11.63 -9.35
C LYS A 111 1.01 12.51 -8.10
N SER A 112 0.02 12.33 -7.23
CA SER A 112 -0.12 13.08 -5.97
C SER A 112 -0.68 12.19 -4.86
N LEU A 113 -0.63 12.69 -3.63
CA LEU A 113 -1.28 12.06 -2.49
C LEU A 113 -2.79 11.89 -2.71
N ASP A 114 -3.46 12.90 -3.28
CA ASP A 114 -4.90 12.85 -3.57
C ASP A 114 -5.22 11.66 -4.49
N GLU A 115 -4.40 11.46 -5.53
CA GLU A 115 -4.56 10.34 -6.44
C GLU A 115 -4.31 8.99 -5.74
N LEU A 116 -3.31 8.92 -4.84
CA LEU A 116 -3.05 7.70 -4.05
C LEU A 116 -4.21 7.38 -3.11
N LEU A 117 -4.80 8.39 -2.46
CA LEU A 117 -5.95 8.21 -1.57
C LEU A 117 -7.18 7.75 -2.34
N MET A 118 -7.47 8.34 -3.50
CA MET A 118 -8.53 7.86 -4.40
C MET A 118 -8.30 6.40 -4.79
N LEU A 119 -7.07 6.05 -5.14
CA LEU A 119 -6.72 4.69 -5.51
C LEU A 119 -6.87 3.71 -4.33
N HIS A 120 -6.47 4.12 -3.12
CA HIS A 120 -6.63 3.33 -1.91
C HIS A 120 -8.11 3.01 -1.63
N PHE A 121 -8.98 4.02 -1.64
CA PHE A 121 -10.41 3.83 -1.39
C PHE A 121 -11.12 3.07 -2.52
N LEU A 122 -10.71 3.29 -3.77
CA LEU A 122 -11.17 2.50 -4.91
C LEU A 122 -10.82 1.02 -4.68
N MET A 123 -9.55 0.69 -4.39
CA MET A 123 -9.12 -0.69 -4.15
C MET A 123 -9.83 -1.33 -2.95
N LYS A 124 -10.06 -0.57 -1.88
CA LYS A 124 -10.76 -1.07 -0.67
C LYS A 124 -12.20 -1.48 -0.96
N THR A 125 -12.85 -0.82 -1.91
CA THR A 125 -14.24 -1.05 -2.31
C THR A 125 -14.39 -1.77 -3.64
N LEU A 126 -13.29 -2.20 -4.26
CA LEU A 126 -13.30 -2.89 -5.55
C LEU A 126 -13.37 -4.40 -5.35
N HIS A 127 -14.33 -5.03 -6.02
CA HIS A 127 -14.45 -6.48 -6.08
C HIS A 127 -13.93 -6.99 -7.43
N LEU A 128 -12.75 -7.61 -7.40
CA LEU A 128 -12.19 -8.29 -8.57
C LEU A 128 -12.63 -9.75 -8.58
N LYS A 129 -12.83 -10.30 -9.79
CA LYS A 129 -13.31 -11.67 -10.00
C LYS A 129 -12.54 -12.70 -9.16
N ASP A 130 -11.21 -12.60 -9.16
CA ASP A 130 -10.33 -13.56 -8.51
C ASP A 130 -9.86 -13.10 -7.13
N SER A 131 -10.51 -12.06 -6.56
CA SER A 131 -10.22 -11.53 -5.22
C SER A 131 -8.73 -11.21 -5.03
N ASN A 132 -8.13 -10.60 -6.05
CA ASN A 132 -6.70 -10.29 -6.08
C ASN A 132 -6.28 -9.48 -4.85
N THR A 133 -5.16 -9.87 -4.26
CA THR A 133 -4.50 -9.03 -3.26
C THR A 133 -4.01 -7.76 -3.94
N SER A 134 -4.26 -6.62 -3.33
CA SER A 134 -3.71 -5.34 -3.78
C SER A 134 -3.04 -4.60 -2.63
N LYS A 135 -2.27 -3.56 -2.97
CA LYS A 135 -1.71 -2.63 -1.99
C LYS A 135 -1.51 -1.25 -2.58
N CYS A 136 -1.57 -0.25 -1.72
CA CYS A 136 -1.13 1.11 -2.00
C CYS A 136 0.09 1.44 -1.15
N MET A 137 1.04 2.21 -1.68
CA MET A 137 2.27 2.55 -0.97
C MET A 137 2.92 3.84 -1.46
N ILE A 138 3.74 4.42 -0.59
CA ILE A 138 4.82 5.33 -0.96
C ILE A 138 6.12 4.55 -1.18
N GLU A 139 6.85 4.89 -2.25
CA GLU A 139 8.15 4.34 -2.60
C GLU A 139 9.25 5.17 -1.94
N LEU A 140 9.97 4.54 -1.01
CA LEU A 140 11.04 5.19 -0.25
C LEU A 140 12.44 4.93 -0.83
N ARG A 141 12.53 4.18 -1.93
CA ARG A 141 13.82 3.90 -2.57
C ARG A 141 14.23 5.08 -3.44
N PRO A 142 15.43 5.63 -3.23
CA PRO A 142 15.86 6.84 -3.90
C PRO A 142 16.14 6.67 -5.41
N ASP A 143 16.26 5.44 -5.89
CA ASP A 143 16.52 5.13 -7.30
C ASP A 143 15.23 4.88 -8.10
N GLN A 144 14.08 5.34 -7.62
CA GLN A 144 12.78 5.15 -8.24
C GLN A 144 12.07 6.50 -8.45
N ASN A 145 11.66 6.78 -9.69
CA ASN A 145 11.07 8.07 -10.06
C ASN A 145 9.58 8.22 -9.72
N ASN A 146 8.87 7.12 -9.46
CA ASN A 146 7.44 7.13 -9.17
C ASN A 146 7.20 6.83 -7.68
N PHE A 147 6.69 7.81 -6.94
CA PHE A 147 6.62 7.73 -5.48
C PHE A 147 5.32 7.10 -4.96
N TYR A 148 4.19 7.34 -5.63
CA TYR A 148 2.91 6.79 -5.21
C TYR A 148 2.51 5.62 -6.11
N LYS A 149 2.28 4.44 -5.52
CA LYS A 149 2.01 3.22 -6.27
C LYS A 149 0.83 2.45 -5.70
N GLY A 150 -0.06 2.03 -6.59
CA GLY A 150 -0.97 0.92 -6.34
C GLY A 150 -0.48 -0.33 -7.07
N LEU A 151 -0.46 -1.48 -6.41
CA LEU A 151 -0.15 -2.77 -7.01
C LEU A 151 -1.32 -3.72 -6.83
N ILE A 152 -1.67 -4.49 -7.86
CA ILE A 152 -2.61 -5.61 -7.75
C ILE A 152 -1.91 -6.87 -8.27
N TYR A 153 -1.84 -7.89 -7.43
CA TYR A 153 -1.12 -9.13 -7.73
C TYR A 153 -2.00 -10.08 -8.54
N CYS A 154 -1.42 -10.67 -9.57
CA CYS A 154 -2.06 -11.60 -10.50
C CYS A 154 -1.22 -12.88 -10.59
N SER A 155 -1.88 -13.98 -10.89
CA SER A 155 -1.31 -15.32 -11.09
C SER A 155 -0.58 -15.47 -12.42
N ASP A 156 -1.04 -14.77 -13.47
CA ASP A 156 -0.40 -14.77 -14.79
C ASP A 156 -0.57 -13.43 -15.55
N VAL A 157 0.07 -13.34 -16.73
CA VAL A 157 0.04 -12.16 -17.61
C VAL A 157 -1.35 -11.91 -18.21
N LYS A 158 -2.13 -12.96 -18.49
CA LYS A 158 -3.48 -12.85 -19.07
C LYS A 158 -4.43 -12.27 -18.04
N GLU A 159 -4.38 -12.76 -16.81
CA GLU A 159 -5.11 -12.20 -15.68
C GLU A 159 -4.69 -10.74 -15.44
N ALA A 160 -3.38 -10.44 -15.42
CA ALA A 160 -2.90 -9.07 -15.26
C ALA A 160 -3.45 -8.12 -16.35
N ALA A 161 -3.49 -8.56 -17.61
CA ALA A 161 -4.08 -7.78 -18.70
C ALA A 161 -5.59 -7.58 -18.53
N HIS A 162 -6.32 -8.58 -18.03
CA HIS A 162 -7.75 -8.46 -17.75
C HIS A 162 -8.03 -7.52 -16.57
N VAL A 163 -7.30 -7.69 -15.45
CA VAL A 163 -7.39 -6.84 -14.27
C VAL A 163 -7.03 -5.39 -14.61
N ALA A 164 -5.99 -5.15 -15.42
CA ALA A 164 -5.63 -3.81 -15.88
C ALA A 164 -6.80 -3.12 -16.59
N LYS A 165 -7.45 -3.81 -17.54
CA LYS A 165 -8.61 -3.26 -18.28
C LYS A 165 -9.77 -2.94 -17.34
N ASN A 166 -10.10 -3.85 -16.42
CA ASN A 166 -11.19 -3.66 -15.47
C ASN A 166 -10.91 -2.49 -14.53
N VAL A 167 -9.70 -2.41 -13.95
CA VAL A 167 -9.34 -1.33 -13.02
C VAL A 167 -9.33 0.03 -13.73
N ILE A 168 -8.82 0.12 -14.95
CA ILE A 168 -8.89 1.36 -15.74
C ILE A 168 -10.34 1.80 -15.96
N LEU A 169 -11.23 0.85 -16.26
CA LEU A 169 -12.65 1.14 -16.43
C LEU A 169 -13.29 1.63 -15.12
N GLU A 170 -12.99 0.99 -14.01
CA GLU A 170 -13.51 1.38 -12.69
C GLU A 170 -12.96 2.73 -12.22
N CYS A 171 -11.68 3.03 -12.47
CA CYS A 171 -11.11 4.36 -12.27
C CYS A 171 -11.93 5.42 -13.02
N ARG A 172 -12.21 5.21 -14.32
CA ARG A 172 -12.97 6.16 -15.14
C ARG A 172 -14.43 6.33 -14.70
N LYS A 173 -15.06 5.26 -14.22
CA LYS A 173 -16.46 5.29 -13.79
C LYS A 173 -16.65 5.94 -12.42
N ARG A 174 -15.72 5.66 -11.50
CA ARG A 174 -15.92 5.94 -10.08
C ARG A 174 -15.01 7.03 -9.54
N THR A 175 -14.03 7.52 -10.30
CA THR A 175 -13.05 8.49 -9.82
C THR A 175 -12.66 9.45 -10.94
N ALA A 176 -11.91 10.51 -10.60
CA ALA A 176 -11.25 11.35 -11.60
C ALA A 176 -9.87 10.80 -12.04
N LEU A 177 -9.49 9.60 -11.59
CA LEU A 177 -8.16 9.05 -11.82
C LEU A 177 -7.94 8.60 -13.27
N SER A 178 -6.75 8.93 -13.77
CA SER A 178 -6.20 8.39 -15.03
C SER A 178 -4.78 7.86 -14.81
N PRO A 179 -4.62 6.82 -13.97
CA PRO A 179 -3.30 6.36 -13.57
C PRO A 179 -2.58 5.73 -14.76
N GLU A 180 -1.26 5.91 -14.80
CA GLU A 180 -0.42 5.14 -15.71
C GLU A 180 -0.40 3.68 -15.23
N VAL A 181 -0.71 2.74 -16.12
CA VAL A 181 -0.79 1.32 -15.78
C VAL A 181 0.28 0.54 -16.53
N SER A 182 1.05 -0.26 -15.80
CA SER A 182 2.03 -1.20 -16.35
C SER A 182 1.83 -2.61 -15.78
N ILE A 183 2.17 -3.63 -16.57
CA ILE A 183 2.20 -5.02 -16.11
C ILE A 183 3.66 -5.38 -15.84
N ASN A 184 3.93 -5.90 -14.65
CA ASN A 184 5.28 -6.19 -14.17
C ASN A 184 5.36 -7.62 -13.61
N ARG A 185 6.51 -8.27 -13.79
CA ARG A 185 6.84 -9.52 -13.09
C ARG A 185 7.74 -9.21 -11.89
N GLY A 186 7.37 -9.74 -10.72
CA GLY A 186 8.21 -9.80 -9.54
C GLY A 186 8.57 -8.48 -8.86
N CYS A 187 9.57 -8.54 -7.98
CA CYS A 187 10.09 -7.37 -7.29
C CYS A 187 11.00 -6.54 -8.22
N THR A 188 11.00 -5.22 -8.08
CA THR A 188 11.91 -4.34 -8.86
C THR A 188 13.38 -4.67 -8.61
N SER A 189 13.76 -5.03 -7.38
CA SER A 189 15.15 -5.40 -7.07
C SER A 189 15.61 -6.63 -7.86
N PHE A 190 14.70 -7.58 -8.11
CA PHE A 190 15.03 -8.79 -8.86
C PHE A 190 15.23 -8.48 -10.34
N ARG A 191 14.42 -7.58 -10.90
CA ARG A 191 14.55 -7.14 -12.30
C ARG A 191 15.82 -6.33 -12.55
N LYS A 192 16.31 -5.62 -11.54
CA LYS A 192 17.57 -4.87 -11.61
C LYS A 192 18.77 -5.81 -11.68
N GLU A 193 18.77 -6.85 -10.85
CA GLU A 193 19.86 -7.85 -10.81
C GLU A 193 19.76 -8.87 -11.96
N TYR A 194 18.54 -9.25 -12.34
CA TYR A 194 18.24 -10.21 -13.39
C TYR A 194 17.28 -9.59 -14.42
N PRO A 195 17.77 -8.83 -15.42
CA PRO A 195 16.93 -8.17 -16.41
C PRO A 195 15.98 -9.13 -17.15
N ASP A 196 16.47 -10.31 -17.53
CA ASP A 196 15.70 -11.34 -18.23
C ASP A 196 14.51 -11.87 -17.41
N TYR A 197 14.62 -11.85 -16.08
CA TYR A 197 13.51 -12.25 -15.21
C TYR A 197 12.31 -11.30 -15.37
N GLY A 198 12.58 -10.00 -15.54
CA GLY A 198 11.55 -8.98 -15.68
C GLY A 198 10.83 -8.97 -17.04
N ALA A 199 11.40 -9.63 -18.05
CA ALA A 199 10.86 -9.63 -19.40
C ALA A 199 9.48 -10.30 -19.47
N ILE A 200 8.49 -9.59 -20.01
CA ILE A 200 7.14 -10.07 -20.29
C ILE A 200 6.96 -9.95 -21.80
N ASN A 201 7.00 -11.06 -22.53
CA ASN A 201 6.70 -11.06 -23.96
C ASN A 201 5.28 -11.57 -24.19
N THR A 202 4.40 -10.72 -24.72
CA THR A 202 3.01 -11.07 -25.04
C THR A 202 2.87 -11.94 -26.29
N SER A 203 3.95 -12.16 -27.06
CA SER A 203 3.89 -12.87 -28.37
C SER A 203 4.48 -14.28 -28.41
N THR A 204 5.15 -14.78 -27.35
CA THR A 204 5.76 -16.13 -27.34
C THR A 204 5.67 -16.84 -25.96
N SER A 205 6.23 -18.06 -25.87
CA SER A 205 6.33 -19.00 -24.73
C SER A 205 6.95 -18.48 -23.42
N LEU A 206 7.07 -17.15 -23.26
CA LEU A 206 7.54 -16.47 -22.04
C LEU A 206 6.37 -15.98 -21.14
N GLN A 207 5.16 -16.52 -21.34
CA GLN A 207 4.05 -16.38 -20.39
C GLN A 207 4.36 -16.99 -19.03
N GLU A 208 5.27 -17.96 -18.98
CA GLU A 208 5.73 -18.61 -17.77
C GLU A 208 6.99 -17.89 -17.26
N GLY A 209 7.12 -17.75 -15.94
CA GLY A 209 8.35 -17.23 -15.33
C GLY A 209 9.56 -18.09 -15.68
N PRO A 210 10.79 -17.62 -15.43
CA PRO A 210 11.96 -18.46 -15.66
C PRO A 210 11.86 -19.74 -14.83
N ARG A 211 12.33 -20.86 -15.40
CA ARG A 211 12.41 -22.12 -14.65
C ARG A 211 13.32 -21.95 -13.44
N GLN A 212 12.94 -22.57 -12.32
CA GLN A 212 13.77 -22.56 -11.12
C GLN A 212 15.09 -23.27 -11.37
N ARG A 213 16.20 -22.58 -11.07
CA ARG A 213 17.54 -23.17 -11.04
C ARG A 213 17.64 -24.10 -9.83
N GLU A 214 18.21 -25.28 -10.02
CA GLU A 214 18.36 -26.28 -8.95
C GLU A 214 19.13 -25.72 -7.74
N GLU A 215 20.19 -24.95 -8.00
CA GLU A 215 20.96 -24.25 -6.96
C GLU A 215 20.10 -23.31 -6.10
N TRP A 216 19.12 -22.63 -6.70
CA TRP A 216 18.21 -21.75 -5.96
C TRP A 216 17.22 -22.54 -5.12
N ALA A 217 16.76 -23.69 -5.60
CA ALA A 217 15.85 -24.56 -4.86
C ALA A 217 16.50 -25.10 -3.58
N ASN A 218 17.77 -25.50 -3.65
CA ASN A 218 18.52 -25.98 -2.48
C ASN A 218 18.71 -24.88 -1.43
N LYS A 219 19.08 -23.67 -1.87
CA LYS A 219 19.18 -22.49 -0.97
C LYS A 219 17.82 -22.12 -0.37
N GLU A 220 16.75 -22.17 -1.15
CA GLU A 220 15.38 -21.86 -0.71
C GLU A 220 14.93 -22.83 0.39
N ALA A 221 15.15 -24.13 0.21
CA ALA A 221 14.79 -25.16 1.19
C ALA A 221 15.55 -24.99 2.52
N GLN A 222 16.84 -24.60 2.47
CA GLN A 222 17.65 -24.35 3.66
C GLN A 222 17.26 -23.05 4.38
N PHE A 223 16.93 -22.00 3.62
CA PHE A 223 16.62 -20.69 4.17
C PHE A 223 15.26 -20.66 4.87
N PHE A 224 14.22 -21.23 4.26
CA PHE A 224 12.85 -21.20 4.79
C PHE A 224 12.51 -22.35 5.74
N ASN A 225 13.52 -22.91 6.42
CA ASN A 225 13.41 -24.12 7.24
C ASN A 225 12.18 -24.05 8.18
N GLN A 226 11.15 -24.86 7.86
CA GLN A 226 9.79 -24.97 8.41
C GLN A 226 9.31 -23.86 9.37
N LYS A 227 8.64 -22.82 8.83
CA LYS A 227 7.42 -22.12 9.35
C LYS A 227 7.21 -20.69 8.83
N ASP A 228 7.90 -20.25 7.77
CA ASP A 228 7.77 -18.86 7.30
C ASP A 228 6.52 -18.52 6.47
N SER A 229 5.61 -19.48 6.28
CA SER A 229 4.26 -19.16 5.81
C SER A 229 3.43 -18.62 6.97
N MET A 230 3.60 -17.35 7.32
CA MET A 230 2.58 -16.66 8.10
C MET A 230 1.37 -16.42 7.18
N PRO A 231 0.20 -17.01 7.46
CA PRO A 231 -1.02 -16.62 6.76
C PRO A 231 -1.26 -15.13 7.03
N ILE A 232 -1.47 -14.37 5.96
CA ILE A 232 -1.90 -12.98 6.09
C ILE A 232 -3.41 -13.02 6.21
N ASN A 233 -3.92 -12.52 7.35
CA ASN A 233 -5.36 -12.42 7.57
C ASN A 233 -5.99 -11.52 6.50
N LYS A 234 -7.22 -11.87 6.11
CA LYS A 234 -8.01 -11.01 5.22
C LYS A 234 -8.08 -9.60 5.80
N SER A 235 -7.92 -8.58 4.95
CA SER A 235 -8.06 -7.20 5.38
C SER A 235 -9.47 -6.97 5.89
N ALA A 236 -9.59 -6.20 6.97
CA ALA A 236 -10.90 -5.78 7.47
C ALA A 236 -11.61 -4.96 6.38
N SER A 237 -12.92 -5.21 6.21
CA SER A 237 -13.75 -4.41 5.31
C SER A 237 -13.85 -2.97 5.79
N ALA A 238 -13.94 -2.76 7.11
CA ALA A 238 -13.95 -1.44 7.73
C ALA A 238 -12.56 -0.76 7.69
N PHE A 239 -12.56 0.57 7.73
CA PHE A 239 -11.35 1.35 7.99
C PHE A 239 -10.88 1.12 9.43
N ASN A 240 -9.57 1.06 9.67
CA ASN A 240 -9.03 0.82 11.00
C ASN A 240 -7.84 1.74 11.33
N LEU A 241 -7.45 1.74 12.60
CA LEU A 241 -6.36 2.56 13.12
C LEU A 241 -5.02 2.26 12.42
N GLY A 242 -4.73 1.02 12.07
CA GLY A 242 -3.52 0.65 11.35
C GLY A 242 -3.41 1.31 9.98
N GLU A 243 -4.50 1.28 9.21
CA GLU A 243 -4.60 2.00 7.92
C GLU A 243 -4.43 3.51 8.11
N TRP A 244 -5.07 4.07 9.15
CA TRP A 244 -4.94 5.50 9.46
C TRP A 244 -3.51 5.92 9.78
N LEU A 245 -2.80 5.17 10.63
CA LEU A 245 -1.42 5.47 10.99
C LEU A 245 -0.50 5.47 9.75
N ILE A 246 -0.77 4.60 8.77
CA ILE A 246 -0.01 4.56 7.51
C ILE A 246 -0.38 5.75 6.61
N ILE A 247 -1.65 6.13 6.53
CA ILE A 247 -2.07 7.33 5.78
C ILE A 247 -1.44 8.59 6.38
N LYS A 248 -1.30 8.70 7.71
CA LYS A 248 -0.55 9.80 8.33
C LYS A 248 0.90 9.86 7.81
N ASN A 249 1.55 8.72 7.62
CA ASN A 249 2.89 8.69 7.00
C ASN A 249 2.86 9.15 5.55
N TRP A 250 1.83 8.82 4.78
CA TRP A 250 1.67 9.33 3.40
C TRP A 250 1.47 10.85 3.37
N ILE A 251 0.69 11.41 4.30
CA ILE A 251 0.52 12.87 4.44
C ILE A 251 1.85 13.53 4.82
N ALA A 252 2.58 13.00 5.80
CA ALA A 252 3.88 13.50 6.19
C ALA A 252 4.90 13.47 5.03
N TYR A 253 4.91 12.36 4.27
CA TYR A 253 5.72 12.21 3.07
C TYR A 253 5.42 13.30 2.03
N ALA A 254 4.16 13.46 1.68
CA ALA A 254 3.70 14.40 0.66
C ALA A 254 4.10 15.84 1.00
N ASN A 255 3.95 16.24 2.26
CA ASN A 255 4.42 17.54 2.76
C ASN A 255 5.92 17.75 2.57
N ALA A 256 6.72 16.78 2.99
CA ALA A 256 8.18 16.89 2.91
C ALA A 256 8.68 16.97 1.46
N MET A 257 7.99 16.30 0.54
CA MET A 257 8.27 16.32 -0.91
C MET A 257 7.68 17.53 -1.65
N GLY A 258 6.94 18.41 -0.97
CA GLY A 258 6.31 19.58 -1.59
C GLY A 258 5.13 19.24 -2.51
N ASP A 259 4.50 18.08 -2.33
CA ASP A 259 3.28 17.71 -3.03
C ASP A 259 2.15 18.69 -2.64
N PRO A 260 1.47 19.33 -3.60
CA PRO A 260 0.39 20.29 -3.31
C PRO A 260 -0.77 19.60 -2.60
N LEU A 261 -0.76 19.63 -1.27
CA LEU A 261 -1.84 19.06 -0.46
C LEU A 261 -3.11 19.90 -0.55
N THR A 262 -4.24 19.26 -0.81
CA THR A 262 -5.55 19.92 -0.78
C THR A 262 -6.20 19.79 0.61
N GLY A 263 -5.79 20.67 1.53
CA GLY A 263 -6.53 20.90 2.79
C GLY A 263 -6.56 19.74 3.78
N TYR A 264 -5.49 18.95 3.85
CA TYR A 264 -5.27 17.95 4.90
C TYR A 264 -4.55 18.57 6.11
N PRO A 265 -4.98 18.25 7.35
CA PRO A 265 -4.23 18.61 8.54
C PRO A 265 -2.82 18.03 8.54
N GLN A 266 -1.89 18.73 9.17
CA GLN A 266 -0.53 18.24 9.39
C GLN A 266 -0.54 17.22 10.54
N PRO A 267 -0.08 15.98 10.34
CA PRO A 267 0.04 15.02 11.43
C PRO A 267 1.16 15.44 12.38
N SER A 268 1.00 15.19 13.68
CA SER A 268 2.12 15.39 14.60
C SER A 268 3.23 14.39 14.30
N LEU A 269 4.44 14.90 14.06
CA LEU A 269 5.62 14.08 13.84
C LEU A 269 6.14 13.63 15.21
N SER A 270 5.98 12.34 15.53
CA SER A 270 6.64 11.76 16.71
C SER A 270 8.14 11.53 16.43
N PRO A 271 9.02 11.60 17.45
CA PRO A 271 10.46 11.32 17.29
C PRO A 271 10.77 9.94 16.71
N THR A 272 9.87 8.97 16.85
CA THR A 272 10.01 7.61 16.32
C THR A 272 9.92 7.55 14.79
N ASN A 273 9.47 8.62 14.14
CA ASN A 273 9.51 8.79 12.69
C ASN A 273 10.89 9.27 12.19
N ALA A 274 11.90 9.45 13.05
CA ALA A 274 13.21 9.98 12.65
C ALA A 274 13.85 9.21 11.49
N ASN A 275 13.79 7.87 11.50
CA ASN A 275 14.33 7.05 10.39
C ASN A 275 13.53 7.23 9.09
N PHE A 276 12.21 7.40 9.20
CA PHE A 276 11.36 7.67 8.06
C PHE A 276 11.64 9.06 7.47
N LEU A 277 11.70 10.09 8.33
CA LEU A 277 12.01 11.47 7.93
C LEU A 277 13.42 11.57 7.33
N ALA A 278 14.40 10.88 7.90
CA ALA A 278 15.75 10.82 7.33
C ALA A 278 15.77 10.20 5.93
N GLN A 279 14.98 9.15 5.69
CA GLN A 279 14.83 8.56 4.35
C GLN A 279 14.16 9.53 3.37
N VAL A 280 13.14 10.27 3.83
CA VAL A 280 12.46 11.26 3.01
C VAL A 280 13.39 12.43 2.67
N GLU A 281 14.24 12.88 3.59
CA GLU A 281 15.23 13.93 3.32
C GLU A 281 16.25 13.48 2.25
N ILE A 282 16.77 12.25 2.35
CA ILE A 282 17.66 11.67 1.33
C ILE A 282 17.00 11.64 -0.06
N MET A 283 15.69 11.40 -0.12
CA MET A 283 14.95 11.40 -1.37
C MET A 283 14.79 12.81 -1.95
N LYS A 284 14.50 13.79 -1.09
CA LYS A 284 14.36 15.19 -1.47
C LYS A 284 15.66 15.74 -2.06
N ASP A 285 16.80 15.45 -1.43
CA ASP A 285 18.12 15.88 -1.90
C ASP A 285 18.47 15.28 -3.27
N LYS A 286 18.08 14.03 -3.52
CA LYS A 286 18.28 13.37 -4.81
C LYS A 286 17.37 13.89 -5.91
N GLN A 287 16.17 14.37 -5.61
CA GLN A 287 15.35 15.07 -6.59
C GLN A 287 15.92 16.44 -6.96
N ALA A 288 16.54 17.14 -6.00
CA ALA A 288 17.18 18.42 -6.24
C ALA A 288 18.49 18.31 -7.05
N SER A 289 19.07 17.12 -7.11
CA SER A 289 20.26 16.81 -7.91
C SER A 289 19.82 16.32 -9.30
N PRO A 290 20.10 17.05 -10.40
CA PRO A 290 19.72 16.59 -11.74
C PRO A 290 20.36 15.23 -12.03
N CYS A 291 19.58 14.25 -12.51
CA CYS A 291 20.17 13.08 -13.16
C CYS A 291 21.05 13.56 -14.32
N PRO A 292 22.28 13.03 -14.48
CA PRO A 292 23.01 13.23 -15.72
C PRO A 292 22.14 12.68 -16.87
N PRO A 293 22.06 13.38 -18.00
CA PRO A 293 21.26 12.92 -19.14
C PRO A 293 21.72 11.51 -19.52
N GLU A 294 20.77 10.60 -19.73
CA GLU A 294 21.03 9.31 -20.35
C GLU A 294 21.74 9.58 -21.67
N THR A 295 23.03 9.24 -21.74
CA THR A 295 23.75 9.21 -22.99
C THR A 295 23.09 8.14 -23.85
N SER A 296 22.25 8.57 -24.78
CA SER A 296 21.82 7.77 -25.90
C SER A 296 23.08 7.32 -26.64
N GLY A 297 23.50 6.07 -26.43
CA GLY A 297 24.53 5.44 -27.22
C GLY A 297 24.01 5.27 -28.65
N ILE A 298 24.29 6.27 -29.48
CA ILE A 298 24.43 6.09 -30.92
C ILE A 298 25.93 6.23 -31.18
N GLU A 299 26.60 5.09 -31.34
CA GLU A 299 27.71 4.85 -32.27
C GLU A 299 27.90 3.33 -32.42
#